data_AF-A0A179D3Y8-F1
#
_entry.id   AF-A0A179D3Y8-F1
#
_cell.length_a   1.000
_cell.length_b   1.000
_cell.length_c   1.000
_cell.angle_alpha   90.00
_cell.angle_beta   90.00
_cell.angle_gamma   90.00
#
_symmetry.space_group_name_H-M   'P 1'
#
loop_
_entity.id
_entity.type
_entity.pdbx_description
1 polymer ?
#
loop_
_entity_poly.entity_id
_entity_poly.type
_entity_poly.pdbx_seq_one_letter_code
_entity_poly.pdbx_strand_id
1 'polypeptide(L)'
;MWFFFSEPIYFLWVRRFFETLKERLPFPSEGIFHSYEIGTRGEGVGWREKGFELPFETLKSFCRKSMPVSVSRKDPPELLKLRRACPVLDFVFRRAEAGKHLSREEKLVVMLSVGFLRNGRELLHHILSGTPDYSYHRIERMLEGIPRNPISCAKLEMWFRDFVLDRPCGCVFGEALKGRYPSPLLHIDPELVPTLEDRLTLHYSRPAELGRVYLHLRERLRYVEHELRRHFRRNPQRLRVGDYIFSLEGEEIIVRPRSA
;
A
#
# COMPACT_ATOMS: atom_id res chain seq x y z
N MET A 1 3.13 -34.37 23.96
CA MET A 1 2.89 -33.01 23.44
C MET A 1 3.82 -32.80 22.25
N TRP A 2 3.30 -32.84 21.01
CA TRP A 2 4.08 -33.07 19.77
C TRP A 2 4.17 -31.85 18.84
N PHE A 3 3.70 -30.67 19.29
CA PHE A 3 3.34 -29.58 18.37
C PHE A 3 4.48 -28.60 18.00
N PHE A 4 5.67 -28.70 18.60
CA PHE A 4 6.75 -27.71 18.38
C PHE A 4 8.17 -28.28 18.31
N PHE A 5 8.36 -29.56 18.63
CA PHE A 5 9.69 -30.15 18.70
C PHE A 5 9.74 -31.42 17.85
N SER A 6 10.78 -31.54 17.05
CA SER A 6 11.04 -32.68 16.16
C SER A 6 11.33 -33.97 16.91
N GLU A 7 11.60 -33.89 18.21
CA GLU A 7 11.81 -35.04 19.10
C GLU A 7 10.93 -34.91 20.37
N PRO A 8 10.57 -36.03 21.03
CA PRO A 8 9.80 -36.00 22.27
C PRO A 8 10.61 -35.33 23.40
N ILE A 9 10.22 -34.10 23.77
CA ILE A 9 10.83 -33.36 24.88
C ILE A 9 10.03 -33.57 26.18
N TYR A 10 10.76 -33.76 27.27
CA TYR A 10 10.21 -33.90 28.62
C TYR A 10 9.36 -32.69 29.02
N PHE A 11 8.17 -32.92 29.59
CA PHE A 11 7.17 -31.88 29.86
C PHE A 11 7.68 -30.71 30.71
N LEU A 12 8.50 -30.99 31.74
CA LEU A 12 9.08 -29.95 32.61
C LEU A 12 9.96 -28.96 31.83
N TRP A 13 10.63 -29.43 30.77
CA TRP A 13 11.41 -28.55 29.88
C TRP A 13 10.50 -27.64 29.06
N VAL A 14 9.37 -28.15 28.59
CA VAL A 14 8.42 -27.34 27.83
C VAL A 14 7.75 -26.29 28.72
N ARG A 15 7.39 -26.65 29.95
CA ARG A 15 6.88 -25.68 30.93
C ARG A 15 7.90 -24.59 31.23
N ARG A 16 9.16 -24.94 31.48
CA ARG A 16 10.25 -23.95 31.69
C ARG A 16 10.42 -23.04 30.48
N PHE A 17 10.42 -23.61 29.28
CA PHE A 17 10.50 -22.83 28.04
C PHE A 17 9.38 -21.80 27.93
N PHE A 18 8.13 -22.18 28.19
CA PHE A 18 7.00 -21.25 28.12
C PHE A 18 7.04 -20.17 29.19
N GLU A 19 7.47 -20.48 30.42
CA GLU A 19 7.64 -19.46 31.47
C GLU A 19 8.74 -18.46 31.10
N THR A 20 9.90 -18.92 30.60
CA THR A 20 10.97 -18.03 30.13
C THR A 20 10.56 -17.22 28.90
N LEU A 21 9.72 -17.77 28.01
CA LEU A 21 9.17 -17.06 26.86
C LEU A 21 8.22 -15.95 27.30
N LYS A 22 7.35 -16.20 28.30
CA LYS A 22 6.45 -15.19 28.87
C LYS A 22 7.21 -14.01 29.47
N GLU A 23 8.31 -14.27 30.16
CA GLU A 23 9.14 -13.23 30.78
C GLU A 23 9.87 -12.33 29.77
N ARG A 24 10.07 -12.81 28.53
CA ARG A 24 10.83 -12.09 27.51
C ARG A 24 9.98 -11.41 26.43
N LEU A 25 8.66 -11.66 26.41
CA LEU A 25 7.76 -11.02 25.47
C LEU A 25 7.35 -9.63 25.98
N PRO A 26 7.39 -8.57 25.16
CA PRO A 26 6.92 -7.26 25.57
C PRO A 26 5.42 -7.31 25.89
N PHE A 27 5.03 -6.80 27.06
CA PHE A 27 3.63 -6.72 27.49
C PHE A 27 2.84 -5.83 26.51
N PRO A 28 1.70 -6.28 25.94
CA PRO A 28 0.84 -5.39 25.17
C PRO A 28 0.18 -4.38 26.12
N SER A 29 0.17 -3.11 25.74
CA SER A 29 -0.44 -2.00 26.49
C SER A 29 -1.96 -2.10 26.65
N GLU A 30 -2.59 -3.06 25.97
CA GLU A 30 -3.99 -3.41 26.15
C GLU A 30 -4.07 -4.85 26.64
N GLY A 31 -4.38 -5.01 27.93
CA GLY A 31 -4.43 -6.29 28.62
C GLY A 31 -5.57 -7.18 28.10
N ILE A 32 -5.21 -8.22 27.34
CA ILE A 32 -6.08 -9.38 27.11
C ILE A 32 -5.42 -10.57 27.80
N PHE A 33 -6.01 -11.02 28.91
CA PHE A 33 -5.60 -12.24 29.59
C PHE A 33 -6.15 -13.45 28.83
N HIS A 34 -5.28 -14.33 28.34
CA HIS A 34 -5.68 -15.62 27.78
C HIS A 34 -5.32 -16.71 28.79
N SER A 35 -6.31 -17.41 29.35
CA SER A 35 -6.07 -18.66 30.05
C SER A 35 -5.73 -19.73 29.02
N TYR A 36 -4.54 -20.31 29.12
CA TYR A 36 -4.20 -21.52 28.38
C TYR A 36 -4.91 -22.69 29.05
N GLU A 37 -5.94 -23.25 28.43
CA GLU A 37 -6.45 -24.56 28.82
C GLU A 37 -5.41 -25.60 28.43
N ILE A 38 -4.56 -25.97 29.38
CA ILE A 38 -3.66 -27.11 29.24
C ILE A 38 -4.53 -28.36 29.42
N GLY A 39 -4.48 -29.31 28.48
CA GLY A 39 -5.27 -30.56 28.48
C GLY A 39 -4.94 -31.54 29.61
N THR A 40 -4.43 -31.04 30.74
CA THR A 40 -4.18 -31.78 31.97
C THR A 40 -4.72 -30.99 33.15
N ARG A 41 -5.28 -31.70 34.13
CA ARG A 41 -5.69 -31.11 35.41
C ARG A 41 -5.03 -31.90 36.54
N GLY A 42 -4.60 -31.20 37.58
CA GLY A 42 -4.14 -31.85 38.80
C GLY A 42 -5.32 -32.38 39.60
N GLU A 43 -5.31 -33.66 39.96
CA GLU A 43 -6.29 -34.27 40.86
C GLU A 43 -5.62 -34.74 42.17
N GLY A 44 -6.27 -34.42 43.30
CA GLY A 44 -5.93 -34.92 44.64
C GLY A 44 -4.78 -34.22 45.37
N VAL A 45 -4.56 -34.63 46.62
CA VAL A 45 -3.43 -34.21 47.44
C VAL A 45 -2.18 -34.97 46.97
N GLY A 46 -1.17 -34.25 46.47
CA GLY A 46 0.04 -34.83 45.88
C GLY A 46 0.18 -34.70 44.36
N TRP A 47 -0.55 -33.74 43.74
CA TRP A 47 -0.41 -33.33 42.32
C TRP A 47 -0.14 -34.49 41.35
N ARG A 48 -1.16 -35.31 41.07
CA ARG A 48 -1.13 -36.26 39.96
C ARG A 48 -1.79 -35.63 38.73
N GLU A 49 -1.00 -35.45 37.68
CA GLU A 49 -1.50 -34.94 36.40
C GLU A 49 -2.32 -36.02 35.69
N LYS A 50 -3.58 -35.69 35.39
CA LYS A 50 -4.46 -36.54 34.61
C LYS A 50 -4.82 -35.81 33.33
N GLY A 51 -4.56 -36.45 32.18
CA GLY A 51 -5.01 -35.94 30.90
C GLY A 51 -6.53 -36.03 30.80
N PHE A 52 -7.16 -35.02 30.23
CA PHE A 52 -8.57 -35.08 29.86
C PHE A 52 -8.72 -34.80 28.37
N GLU A 53 -9.75 -35.38 27.76
CA GLU A 53 -10.05 -35.13 26.36
C GLU A 53 -10.54 -33.69 26.21
N LEU A 54 -9.80 -32.89 25.43
CA LEU A 54 -10.25 -31.57 25.05
C LEU A 54 -11.40 -31.73 24.05
N PRO A 55 -12.50 -30.98 24.20
CA PRO A 55 -13.58 -30.97 23.22
C PRO A 55 -13.02 -30.72 21.82
N PHE A 56 -13.56 -31.40 20.81
CA PHE A 56 -13.09 -31.28 19.42
C PHE A 56 -13.07 -29.82 18.94
N GLU A 57 -14.01 -28.99 19.38
CA GLU A 57 -14.04 -27.56 19.05
C GLU A 57 -12.87 -26.78 19.68
N THR A 58 -12.40 -27.18 20.86
CA THR A 58 -11.19 -26.62 21.49
C THR A 58 -9.95 -27.06 20.72
N LEU A 59 -9.85 -28.33 20.30
CA LEU A 59 -8.72 -28.80 19.46
C LEU A 59 -8.66 -28.10 18.09
N LYS A 60 -9.82 -27.77 17.53
CA LYS A 60 -9.97 -27.03 16.27
C LYS A 60 -9.48 -25.59 16.38
N SER A 61 -9.59 -24.95 17.54
CA SER A 61 -9.07 -23.60 17.77
C SER A 61 -7.53 -23.58 17.84
N PHE A 62 -6.91 -24.62 18.41
CA PHE A 62 -5.45 -24.77 18.47
C PHE A 62 -4.80 -25.14 17.13
N CYS A 63 -5.45 -25.99 16.31
CA CYS A 63 -4.95 -26.37 14.99
C CYS A 63 -5.09 -25.25 13.95
N ARG A 64 -5.93 -24.24 14.22
CA ARG A 64 -5.97 -22.98 13.49
C ARG A 64 -4.83 -22.07 13.94
N LYS A 65 -3.58 -22.42 13.60
CA LYS A 65 -2.49 -21.43 13.41
C LYS A 65 -2.72 -20.60 12.14
N SER A 66 -3.91 -20.03 12.10
CA SER A 66 -4.45 -19.02 11.21
C SER A 66 -5.75 -18.66 11.91
N MET A 67 -5.69 -17.78 12.91
CA MET A 67 -6.92 -17.16 13.44
C MET A 67 -7.66 -16.60 12.23
N PRO A 68 -8.86 -17.10 11.86
CA PRO A 68 -9.76 -16.25 11.13
C PRO A 68 -10.28 -15.30 12.18
N VAL A 69 -9.74 -14.08 12.24
CA VAL A 69 -10.47 -12.95 12.81
C VAL A 69 -11.66 -12.70 11.90
N SER A 70 -12.65 -13.58 11.95
CA SER A 70 -13.99 -13.34 11.42
C SER A 70 -14.82 -12.73 12.54
N VAL A 71 -14.31 -11.64 13.12
CA VAL A 71 -15.23 -10.64 13.63
C VAL A 71 -15.87 -10.09 12.38
N SER A 72 -17.18 -10.25 12.23
CA SER A 72 -17.98 -9.56 11.22
C SER A 72 -17.82 -8.05 11.41
N ARG A 73 -16.70 -7.50 10.97
CA ARG A 73 -16.40 -6.08 10.98
C ARG A 73 -16.89 -5.57 9.65
N LYS A 74 -17.88 -4.67 9.69
CA LYS A 74 -18.21 -3.88 8.51
C LYS A 74 -16.92 -3.27 7.98
N ASP A 75 -16.72 -3.35 6.66
CA ASP A 75 -15.59 -2.70 6.00
C ASP A 75 -15.48 -1.26 6.49
N PRO A 76 -14.29 -0.81 6.89
CA PRO A 76 -14.03 0.58 7.18
C PRO A 76 -14.48 1.46 6.00
N PRO A 77 -15.01 2.68 6.25
CA PRO A 77 -15.61 3.52 5.22
C PRO A 77 -14.73 3.74 3.99
N GLU A 78 -13.42 3.86 4.19
CA GLU A 78 -12.43 4.08 3.14
C GLU A 78 -12.33 2.87 2.20
N LEU A 79 -12.30 1.64 2.75
CA LEU A 79 -12.28 0.42 1.94
C LEU A 79 -13.59 0.26 1.16
N LEU A 80 -14.73 0.50 1.81
CA LEU A 80 -16.03 0.44 1.14
C LEU A 80 -16.12 1.44 -0.02
N LYS A 81 -15.59 2.65 0.17
CA LYS A 81 -15.53 3.69 -0.87
C LYS A 81 -14.61 3.26 -2.03
N LEU A 82 -13.42 2.72 -1.74
CA LEU A 82 -12.51 2.18 -2.77
C LEU A 82 -13.16 1.03 -3.56
N ARG A 83 -13.82 0.08 -2.89
CA ARG A 83 -14.51 -1.05 -3.55
C ARG A 83 -15.58 -0.59 -4.51
N ARG A 84 -16.41 0.36 -4.08
CA ARG A 84 -17.50 0.90 -4.91
C ARG A 84 -16.98 1.70 -6.10
N ALA A 85 -15.88 2.41 -5.93
CA ALA A 85 -15.36 3.31 -6.95
C ALA A 85 -14.42 2.62 -7.96
N CYS A 86 -13.68 1.59 -7.55
CA CYS A 86 -12.67 0.93 -8.39
C CYS A 86 -12.92 -0.59 -8.51
N PRO A 87 -13.42 -1.07 -9.67
CA PRO A 87 -13.69 -2.49 -9.90
C PRO A 87 -12.46 -3.40 -9.76
N VAL A 88 -11.28 -2.89 -10.13
CA VAL A 88 -10.01 -3.64 -10.01
C VAL A 88 -9.66 -3.88 -8.54
N LEU A 89 -9.78 -2.85 -7.69
CA LEU A 89 -9.51 -3.01 -6.26
C LEU A 89 -10.53 -3.94 -5.60
N ASP A 90 -11.82 -3.79 -5.91
CA ASP A 90 -12.85 -4.71 -5.40
C ASP A 90 -12.59 -6.16 -5.81
N PHE A 91 -12.17 -6.40 -7.05
CA PHE A 91 -11.78 -7.73 -7.51
C PHE A 91 -10.63 -8.32 -6.67
N VAL A 92 -9.56 -7.57 -6.46
CA VAL A 92 -8.40 -8.05 -5.68
C VAL A 92 -8.77 -8.26 -4.21
N PHE A 93 -9.56 -7.35 -3.61
CA PHE A 93 -9.99 -7.48 -2.21
C PHE A 93 -10.88 -8.71 -2.02
N ARG A 94 -11.85 -8.95 -2.91
CA ARG A 94 -12.69 -10.16 -2.86
C ARG A 94 -11.88 -11.44 -2.99
N ARG A 95 -10.82 -11.44 -3.80
CA ARG A 95 -9.91 -12.61 -3.90
C ARG A 95 -9.18 -12.85 -2.58
N ALA A 96 -8.72 -11.79 -1.92
CA ALA A 96 -8.08 -11.88 -0.61
C ALA A 96 -9.05 -12.43 0.45
N GLU A 97 -10.25 -11.84 0.53
CA GLU A 97 -11.33 -12.25 1.44
C GLU A 97 -11.76 -13.71 1.20
N ALA A 98 -11.76 -14.17 -0.06
CA ALA A 98 -12.10 -15.53 -0.44
C ALA A 98 -10.97 -16.56 -0.19
N GLY A 99 -9.88 -16.16 0.49
CA GLY A 99 -8.79 -17.07 0.83
C GLY A 99 -7.92 -17.49 -0.35
N LYS A 100 -7.90 -16.72 -1.44
CA LYS A 100 -7.10 -17.05 -2.62
C LYS A 100 -5.64 -16.63 -2.43
N HIS A 101 -4.75 -17.37 -3.07
CA HIS A 101 -3.38 -16.91 -3.25
C HIS A 101 -3.40 -15.69 -4.18
N LEU A 102 -2.90 -14.56 -3.68
CA LEU A 102 -2.71 -13.36 -4.47
C LEU A 102 -1.35 -13.39 -5.17
N SER A 103 -1.34 -12.97 -6.44
CA SER A 103 -0.14 -12.74 -7.22
C SER A 103 0.71 -11.62 -6.61
N ARG A 104 1.92 -11.45 -7.13
CA ARG A 104 2.80 -10.34 -6.72
C ARG A 104 2.18 -9.00 -7.04
N GLU A 105 1.61 -8.85 -8.23
CA GLU A 105 0.95 -7.65 -8.71
C GLU A 105 -0.28 -7.33 -7.86
N GLU A 106 -1.11 -8.32 -7.53
CA GLU A 106 -2.26 -8.17 -6.62
C GLU A 106 -1.84 -7.66 -5.25
N LYS A 107 -0.80 -8.26 -4.66
CA LYS A 107 -0.24 -7.79 -3.37
C LYS A 107 0.28 -6.36 -3.48
N LEU A 108 1.02 -6.03 -4.54
CA LEU A 108 1.52 -4.68 -4.76
C LEU A 108 0.39 -3.67 -4.92
N VAL A 109 -0.70 -4.03 -5.61
CA VAL A 109 -1.87 -3.16 -5.73
C VAL A 109 -2.51 -2.88 -4.39
N VAL A 110 -2.71 -3.91 -3.56
CA VAL A 110 -3.25 -3.75 -2.20
C VAL A 110 -2.34 -2.82 -1.39
N MET A 111 -1.03 -3.07 -1.39
CA MET A 111 -0.03 -2.25 -0.68
C MET A 111 0.00 -0.80 -1.17
N LEU A 112 0.11 -0.57 -2.48
CA LEU A 112 0.27 0.76 -3.09
C LEU A 112 -1.03 1.56 -3.21
N SER A 113 -2.16 0.99 -2.78
CA SER A 113 -3.41 1.71 -2.62
C SER A 113 -3.72 1.89 -1.12
N VAL A 114 -3.97 0.79 -0.41
CA VAL A 114 -4.42 0.80 0.98
C VAL A 114 -3.33 1.32 1.93
N GLY A 115 -2.05 1.09 1.64
CA GLY A 115 -0.94 1.49 2.51
C GLY A 115 -0.78 2.99 2.73
N PHE A 116 -1.39 3.83 1.88
CA PHE A 116 -1.38 5.29 2.00
C PHE A 116 -2.57 5.85 2.80
N LEU A 117 -3.55 5.01 3.17
CA LEU A 117 -4.67 5.44 3.99
C LEU A 117 -4.22 5.70 5.43
N ARG A 118 -4.99 6.51 6.19
CA ARG A 118 -4.67 6.86 7.59
C ARG A 118 -4.50 5.63 8.49
N ASN A 119 -5.34 4.62 8.30
CA ASN A 119 -5.31 3.30 8.95
C ASN A 119 -4.75 2.21 8.00
N GLY A 120 -3.93 2.60 7.03
CA GLY A 120 -3.48 1.73 5.95
C GLY A 120 -2.77 0.48 6.44
N ARG A 121 -1.96 0.59 7.50
CA ARG A 121 -1.26 -0.55 8.12
C ARG A 121 -2.26 -1.60 8.60
N GLU A 122 -3.23 -1.20 9.41
CA GLU A 122 -4.25 -2.11 9.97
C GLU A 122 -5.11 -2.72 8.86
N LEU A 123 -5.50 -1.91 7.87
CA LEU A 123 -6.30 -2.36 6.73
C LEU A 123 -5.56 -3.38 5.87
N LEU A 124 -4.25 -3.22 5.67
CA LEU A 124 -3.44 -4.18 4.93
C LEU A 124 -3.38 -5.53 5.63
N HIS A 125 -3.15 -5.54 6.93
CA HIS A 125 -3.19 -6.79 7.71
C HIS A 125 -4.59 -7.40 7.68
N HIS A 126 -5.63 -6.58 7.77
CA HIS A 126 -7.01 -7.05 7.66
C HIS A 126 -7.28 -7.76 6.32
N ILE A 127 -7.00 -7.11 5.19
CA ILE A 127 -7.23 -7.67 3.85
C ILE A 127 -6.35 -8.90 3.62
N LEU A 128 -5.06 -8.80 3.90
CA LEU A 128 -4.10 -9.85 3.56
C LEU A 128 -4.14 -11.03 4.53
N SER A 129 -4.70 -10.88 5.74
CA SER A 129 -4.92 -12.00 6.66
C SER A 129 -5.81 -13.10 6.09
N GLY A 130 -6.66 -12.77 5.12
CA GLY A 130 -7.46 -13.74 4.38
C GLY A 130 -6.61 -14.65 3.48
N THR A 131 -5.44 -14.19 3.03
CA THR A 131 -4.61 -14.94 2.08
C THR A 131 -3.81 -16.05 2.77
N PRO A 132 -3.60 -17.20 2.12
CA PRO A 132 -2.91 -18.35 2.71
C PRO A 132 -1.43 -18.13 3.01
N ASP A 133 -0.77 -17.19 2.30
CA ASP A 133 0.65 -16.87 2.52
C ASP A 133 0.86 -15.60 3.36
N TYR A 134 -0.16 -15.20 4.13
CA TYR A 134 -0.08 -14.09 5.06
C TYR A 134 1.08 -14.25 6.05
N SER A 135 1.84 -13.17 6.23
CA SER A 135 2.89 -13.08 7.25
C SER A 135 3.01 -11.65 7.72
N TYR A 136 2.72 -11.42 9.01
CA TYR A 136 2.79 -10.11 9.64
C TYR A 136 4.13 -9.41 9.35
N HIS A 137 5.25 -10.06 9.66
CA HIS A 137 6.59 -9.49 9.46
C HIS A 137 6.92 -9.18 8.00
N ARG A 138 6.37 -9.94 7.04
CA ARG A 138 6.57 -9.66 5.62
C ARG A 138 5.84 -8.37 5.23
N ILE A 139 4.61 -8.19 5.69
CA ILE A 139 3.82 -6.99 5.41
C ILE A 139 4.45 -5.75 6.05
N GLU A 140 4.90 -5.85 7.30
CA GLU A 140 5.58 -4.74 8.00
C GLU A 140 6.83 -4.29 7.25
N ARG A 141 7.67 -5.23 6.81
CA ARG A 141 8.85 -4.92 5.99
C ARG A 141 8.50 -4.26 4.66
N MET A 142 7.40 -4.69 4.03
CA MET A 142 6.92 -4.09 2.79
C MET A 142 6.38 -2.66 3.02
N LEU A 143 5.75 -2.40 4.17
CA LEU A 143 5.29 -1.08 4.57
C LEU A 143 6.45 -0.11 4.81
N GLU A 144 7.51 -0.56 5.48
CA GLU A 144 8.72 0.24 5.68
C GLU A 144 9.39 0.65 4.36
N GLY A 145 9.34 -0.24 3.36
CA GLY A 145 9.89 -0.02 2.03
C GLY A 145 8.89 0.50 1.00
N ILE A 146 7.71 0.96 1.40
CA ILE A 146 6.68 1.38 0.44
C ILE A 146 7.19 2.58 -0.40
N PRO A 147 7.12 2.51 -1.73
CA PRO A 147 7.38 3.66 -2.59
C PRO A 147 6.49 4.84 -2.19
N ARG A 148 6.98 6.07 -2.37
CA ARG A 148 6.24 7.28 -1.99
C ARG A 148 5.08 7.64 -2.93
N ASN A 149 5.05 7.03 -4.11
CA ASN A 149 4.01 7.27 -5.10
C ASN A 149 2.95 6.14 -5.02
N PRO A 150 1.67 6.44 -4.78
CA PRO A 150 0.61 5.44 -4.87
C PRO A 150 0.43 4.91 -6.28
N ILE A 151 -0.25 3.77 -6.38
CA ILE A 151 -0.50 3.11 -7.67
C ILE A 151 -1.30 4.04 -8.61
N SER A 152 -0.90 4.11 -9.89
CA SER A 152 -1.64 4.83 -10.93
C SER A 152 -2.67 3.91 -11.60
N CYS A 153 -3.78 4.48 -12.10
CA CYS A 153 -4.78 3.74 -12.88
C CYS A 153 -4.16 3.09 -14.11
N ALA A 154 -3.25 3.78 -14.81
CA ALA A 154 -2.52 3.21 -15.95
C ALA A 154 -1.71 1.96 -15.56
N LYS A 155 -1.13 1.93 -14.36
CA LYS A 155 -0.39 0.75 -13.87
C LYS A 155 -1.35 -0.39 -13.52
N LEU A 156 -2.52 -0.09 -12.96
CA LEU A 156 -3.58 -1.07 -12.71
C LEU A 156 -4.07 -1.69 -14.02
N GLU A 157 -4.40 -0.87 -15.02
CA GLU A 157 -4.84 -1.34 -16.33
C GLU A 157 -3.78 -2.22 -17.01
N MET A 158 -2.50 -1.87 -16.86
CA MET A 158 -1.40 -2.67 -17.38
C MET A 158 -1.30 -4.05 -16.71
N TRP A 159 -1.42 -4.11 -15.38
CA TRP A 159 -1.30 -5.36 -14.62
C TRP A 159 -2.55 -6.24 -14.68
N PHE A 160 -3.73 -5.64 -14.80
CA PHE A 160 -5.02 -6.31 -14.77
C PHE A 160 -5.72 -6.22 -16.14
N ARG A 161 -4.94 -6.23 -17.23
CA ARG A 161 -5.44 -6.04 -18.59
C ARG A 161 -6.62 -6.95 -18.91
N ASP A 162 -6.48 -8.25 -18.64
CA ASP A 162 -7.52 -9.24 -18.94
C ASP A 162 -8.82 -8.95 -18.18
N PHE A 163 -8.69 -8.55 -16.91
CA PHE A 163 -9.85 -8.15 -16.10
C PHE A 163 -10.48 -6.85 -16.61
N VAL A 164 -9.67 -5.85 -16.98
CA VAL A 164 -10.18 -4.55 -17.46
C VAL A 164 -10.84 -4.67 -18.84
N LEU A 165 -10.37 -5.59 -19.69
CA LEU A 165 -11.02 -5.87 -20.97
C LEU A 165 -12.41 -6.47 -20.81
N ASP A 166 -12.61 -7.34 -19.80
CA ASP A 166 -13.91 -7.91 -19.46
C ASP A 166 -14.80 -6.91 -18.69
N ARG A 167 -14.21 -6.19 -17.73
CA ARG A 167 -14.87 -5.20 -16.88
C ARG A 167 -14.11 -3.88 -16.88
N PRO A 168 -14.44 -2.96 -17.81
CA PRO A 168 -13.71 -1.70 -17.95
C PRO A 168 -13.79 -0.82 -16.70
N CYS A 169 -12.69 -0.12 -16.45
CA CYS A 169 -12.61 0.88 -15.39
C CYS A 169 -13.39 2.15 -15.80
N GLY A 170 -14.26 2.64 -14.93
CA GLY A 170 -15.11 3.82 -15.17
C GLY A 170 -14.82 5.00 -14.24
N CYS A 171 -13.62 5.09 -13.66
CA CYS A 171 -13.28 6.14 -12.71
C CYS A 171 -13.31 7.53 -13.35
N VAL A 172 -14.08 8.45 -12.77
CA VAL A 172 -14.12 9.86 -13.15
C VAL A 172 -13.66 10.72 -11.98
N PHE A 173 -12.60 11.51 -12.19
CA PHE A 173 -11.95 12.29 -11.13
C PHE A 173 -12.26 13.79 -11.17
N GLY A 174 -12.74 14.32 -12.29
CA GLY A 174 -13.10 15.74 -12.43
C GLY A 174 -12.00 16.68 -11.93
N GLU A 175 -12.37 17.62 -11.06
CA GLU A 175 -11.44 18.60 -10.48
C GLU A 175 -10.34 17.99 -9.59
N ALA A 176 -10.53 16.77 -9.05
CA ALA A 176 -9.51 16.12 -8.24
C ALA A 176 -8.22 15.81 -9.02
N LEU A 177 -8.26 15.86 -10.36
CA LEU A 177 -7.12 15.59 -11.23
C LEU A 177 -6.24 16.83 -11.50
N LYS A 178 -6.50 18.00 -10.90
CA LYS A 178 -5.69 19.23 -11.09
C LYS A 178 -4.20 18.97 -10.84
N GLY A 179 -3.44 18.74 -11.94
CA GLY A 179 -2.00 18.45 -11.91
C GLY A 179 -1.63 17.09 -11.31
N ARG A 180 -2.55 16.12 -11.21
CA ARG A 180 -2.29 14.80 -10.62
C ARG A 180 -2.43 13.70 -11.66
N TYR A 181 -1.82 12.54 -11.40
CA TYR A 181 -2.06 11.36 -12.22
C TYR A 181 -3.30 10.62 -11.74
N PRO A 182 -4.04 9.92 -12.63
CA PRO A 182 -5.18 9.11 -12.23
C PRO A 182 -4.75 8.01 -11.24
N SER A 183 -5.42 7.93 -10.10
CA SER A 183 -5.20 6.91 -9.06
C SER A 183 -6.50 6.63 -8.33
N PRO A 184 -6.77 5.38 -7.89
CA PRO A 184 -7.96 5.09 -7.08
C PRO A 184 -8.04 5.93 -5.80
N LEU A 185 -6.91 6.38 -5.27
CA LEU A 185 -6.86 7.19 -4.05
C LEU A 185 -7.48 8.58 -4.22
N LEU A 186 -7.61 9.09 -5.46
CA LEU A 186 -8.35 10.32 -5.73
C LEU A 186 -9.83 10.20 -5.37
N HIS A 187 -10.40 8.98 -5.30
CA HIS A 187 -11.75 8.79 -4.78
C HIS A 187 -11.83 8.99 -3.27
N ILE A 188 -10.72 8.88 -2.54
CA ILE A 188 -10.68 9.04 -1.09
C ILE A 188 -10.33 10.47 -0.75
N ASP A 189 -9.12 10.88 -1.13
CA ASP A 189 -8.53 12.17 -0.80
C ASP A 189 -7.47 12.53 -1.87
N PRO A 190 -7.62 13.67 -2.58
CA PRO A 190 -6.65 14.12 -3.57
C PRO A 190 -5.25 14.39 -3.01
N GLU A 191 -5.09 14.66 -1.71
CA GLU A 191 -3.79 14.92 -1.08
C GLU A 191 -2.92 13.66 -0.97
N LEU A 192 -3.53 12.47 -1.05
CA LEU A 192 -2.80 11.20 -1.08
C LEU A 192 -2.03 10.98 -2.38
N VAL A 193 -2.31 11.77 -3.42
CA VAL A 193 -1.70 11.64 -4.75
C VAL A 193 -0.85 12.88 -5.04
N PRO A 194 0.47 12.74 -5.26
CA PRO A 194 1.34 13.88 -5.48
C PRO A 194 1.04 14.56 -6.81
N THR A 195 1.24 15.88 -6.85
CA THR A 195 1.16 16.68 -8.07
C THR A 195 2.33 16.41 -9.02
N LEU A 196 2.21 16.91 -10.25
CA LEU A 196 3.33 16.95 -11.19
C LEU A 196 4.50 17.75 -10.62
N GLU A 197 4.25 18.87 -9.94
CA GLU A 197 5.28 19.68 -9.30
C GLU A 197 5.97 18.93 -8.15
N ASP A 198 5.20 18.24 -7.30
CA ASP A 198 5.74 17.43 -6.20
C ASP A 198 6.72 16.37 -6.73
N ARG A 199 6.42 15.80 -7.90
CA ARG A 199 7.26 14.79 -8.56
C ARG A 199 8.55 15.34 -9.15
N LEU A 200 8.72 16.66 -9.20
CA LEU A 200 9.99 17.31 -9.56
C LEU A 200 10.93 17.48 -8.36
N THR A 201 10.59 16.90 -7.21
CA THR A 201 11.42 16.94 -6.01
C THR A 201 12.13 15.61 -5.76
N LEU A 202 13.26 15.66 -5.05
CA LEU A 202 13.95 14.47 -4.54
C LEU A 202 13.11 13.70 -3.51
N HIS A 203 12.04 14.30 -2.99
CA HIS A 203 11.12 13.63 -2.10
C HIS A 203 10.36 12.52 -2.83
N TYR A 204 9.90 12.75 -4.07
CA TYR A 204 9.07 11.78 -4.79
C TYR A 204 9.78 11.05 -5.92
N SER A 205 10.92 11.57 -6.37
CA SER A 205 11.65 11.02 -7.51
C SER A 205 13.12 10.79 -7.22
N ARG A 206 13.64 9.73 -7.84
CA ARG A 206 15.08 9.41 -7.76
C ARG A 206 15.88 10.40 -8.60
N PRO A 207 17.16 10.68 -8.27
CA PRO A 207 18.01 11.57 -9.07
C PRO A 207 18.05 11.21 -10.56
N ALA A 208 18.11 9.92 -10.90
CA ALA A 208 18.09 9.45 -12.28
C ALA A 208 16.76 9.76 -13.01
N GLU A 209 15.64 9.74 -12.30
CA GLU A 209 14.33 10.10 -12.86
C GLU A 209 14.27 11.61 -13.12
N LEU A 210 14.70 12.43 -12.15
CA LEU A 210 14.80 13.87 -12.33
C LEU A 210 15.73 14.25 -13.48
N GLY A 211 16.85 13.54 -13.64
CA GLY A 211 17.76 13.72 -14.78
C GLY A 211 17.09 13.44 -16.13
N ARG A 212 16.26 12.39 -16.23
CA ARG A 212 15.47 12.11 -17.45
C ARG A 212 14.43 13.19 -17.71
N VAL A 213 13.71 13.64 -16.67
CA VAL A 213 12.74 14.73 -16.80
C VAL A 213 13.45 16.02 -17.27
N TYR A 214 14.60 16.35 -16.69
CA TYR A 214 15.41 17.49 -17.09
C TYR A 214 15.80 17.43 -18.57
N LEU A 215 16.32 16.28 -19.05
CA LEU A 215 16.70 16.12 -20.46
C LEU A 215 15.50 16.31 -21.38
N HIS A 216 14.35 15.71 -21.05
CA HIS A 216 13.12 15.86 -21.81
C HIS A 216 12.64 17.32 -21.86
N LEU A 217 12.61 18.01 -20.72
CA LEU A 217 12.23 19.42 -20.65
C LEU A 217 13.19 20.31 -21.43
N ARG A 218 14.50 20.01 -21.38
CA ARG A 218 15.53 20.74 -22.13
C ARG A 218 15.40 20.56 -23.64
N GLU A 219 15.03 19.37 -24.11
CA GLU A 219 14.70 19.13 -25.53
C GLU A 219 13.46 19.90 -25.96
N ARG A 220 12.39 19.84 -25.16
CA ARG A 220 11.16 20.59 -25.44
C ARG A 220 11.39 22.10 -25.45
N LEU A 221 12.19 22.62 -24.53
CA LEU A 221 12.55 24.03 -24.49
C LEU A 221 13.28 24.44 -25.77
N ARG A 222 14.28 23.67 -26.21
CA ARG A 222 15.01 23.93 -27.46
C ARG A 222 14.08 23.99 -28.67
N TYR A 223 13.11 23.09 -28.75
CA TYR A 223 12.12 23.09 -29.83
C TYR A 223 11.23 24.33 -29.79
N VAL A 224 10.71 24.69 -28.61
CA VAL A 224 9.87 25.90 -28.45
C VAL A 224 10.66 27.17 -28.78
N GLU A 225 11.90 27.27 -28.31
CA GLU A 225 12.78 28.39 -28.65
C GLU A 225 13.04 28.48 -30.16
N HIS A 226 13.21 27.35 -30.85
CA HIS A 226 13.38 27.36 -32.30
C HIS A 226 12.18 27.97 -33.01
N GLU A 227 10.96 27.56 -32.65
CA GLU A 227 9.73 28.12 -33.22
C GLU A 227 9.55 29.60 -32.87
N LEU A 228 9.88 30.02 -31.65
CA LEU A 228 9.86 31.43 -31.26
C LEU A 228 10.87 32.27 -32.04
N ARG A 229 12.11 31.80 -32.22
CA ARG A 229 13.12 32.48 -33.07
C ARG A 229 12.61 32.62 -34.50
N ARG A 230 12.03 31.55 -35.06
CA ARG A 230 11.43 31.56 -36.40
C ARG A 230 10.30 32.59 -36.52
N HIS A 231 9.46 32.71 -35.49
CA HIS A 231 8.41 33.72 -35.42
C HIS A 231 8.99 35.14 -35.42
N PHE A 232 9.94 35.44 -34.52
CA PHE A 232 10.53 36.79 -34.42
C PHE A 232 11.30 37.22 -35.66
N ARG A 233 11.96 36.28 -36.36
CA ARG A 233 12.62 36.58 -37.65
C ARG A 233 11.62 37.02 -38.73
N ARG A 234 10.38 36.53 -38.68
CA ARG A 234 9.29 36.93 -39.58
C ARG A 234 8.55 38.18 -39.09
N ASN A 235 8.42 38.33 -37.78
CA ASN A 235 7.71 39.41 -37.11
C ASN A 235 8.59 39.97 -35.98
N PRO A 236 9.42 41.00 -36.27
CA PRO A 236 10.40 41.51 -35.30
C PRO A 236 9.79 42.29 -34.12
N GLN A 237 8.46 42.33 -34.01
CA GLN A 237 7.78 42.98 -32.91
C GLN A 237 7.91 42.18 -31.62
N ARG A 238 7.92 42.88 -30.48
CA ARG A 238 7.93 42.24 -29.16
C ARG A 238 6.62 41.51 -28.91
N LEU A 239 6.70 40.28 -28.42
CA LEU A 239 5.52 39.47 -28.08
C LEU A 239 5.20 39.64 -26.60
N ARG A 240 3.93 39.91 -26.28
CA ARG A 240 3.45 40.10 -24.91
C ARG A 240 2.65 38.87 -24.47
N VAL A 241 3.06 38.23 -23.38
CA VAL A 241 2.38 37.05 -22.83
C VAL A 241 2.26 37.21 -21.32
N GLY A 242 1.05 37.55 -20.85
CA GLY A 242 0.79 37.85 -19.44
C GLY A 242 1.68 38.99 -18.93
N ASP A 243 2.45 38.71 -17.86
CA ASP A 243 3.39 39.64 -17.23
C ASP A 243 4.79 39.61 -17.84
N TYR A 244 4.97 38.98 -19.00
CA TYR A 244 6.27 38.83 -19.65
C TYR A 244 6.27 39.42 -21.04
N ILE A 245 7.40 40.03 -21.39
CA ILE A 245 7.71 40.54 -22.72
C ILE A 245 8.83 39.69 -23.30
N PHE A 246 8.57 39.11 -24.47
CA PHE A 246 9.51 38.32 -25.24
C PHE A 246 10.05 39.17 -26.40
N SER A 247 11.37 39.17 -26.58
CA SER A 247 12.04 39.80 -27.70
C SER A 247 13.20 38.95 -28.19
N LEU A 248 13.56 39.10 -29.46
CA LEU A 248 14.77 38.51 -30.02
C LEU A 248 15.89 39.57 -30.03
N GLU A 249 16.96 39.31 -29.30
CA GLU A 249 18.17 40.15 -29.31
C GLU A 249 19.32 39.30 -29.89
N GLY A 250 19.69 39.57 -31.13
CA GLY A 250 20.59 38.70 -31.88
C GLY A 250 19.96 37.33 -32.13
N GLU A 251 20.56 36.27 -31.56
CA GLU A 251 20.10 34.88 -31.66
C GLU A 251 19.45 34.37 -30.35
N GLU A 252 19.38 35.22 -29.32
CA GLU A 252 18.83 34.85 -28.02
C GLU A 252 17.43 35.41 -27.81
N ILE A 253 16.55 34.57 -27.26
CA ILE A 253 15.23 34.99 -26.81
C ILE A 253 15.38 35.57 -25.41
N ILE A 254 15.09 36.85 -25.27
CA ILE A 254 15.12 37.55 -24.00
C ILE A 254 13.69 37.63 -23.46
N VAL A 255 13.52 37.17 -22.22
CA VAL A 255 12.25 37.25 -21.48
C VAL A 255 12.43 38.24 -20.35
N ARG A 256 11.70 39.35 -20.40
CA ARG A 256 11.71 40.36 -19.32
C ARG A 256 10.36 40.39 -18.61
N PRO A 257 10.33 40.47 -17.27
CA PRO A 257 9.09 40.77 -16.57
C PRO A 257 8.64 42.17 -16.98
N ARG A 258 7.33 42.38 -16.99
CA ARG A 258 6.69 43.66 -17.31
C ARG A 258 6.95 44.71 -16.21
N SER A 259 7.36 44.28 -15.03
CA SER A 259 7.75 45.11 -13.89
C SER A 259 9.22 45.53 -13.97
N ALA A 260 9.45 46.64 -14.69
CA ALA A 260 10.36 47.74 -14.35
C ALA A 260 9.97 48.95 -15.20
#